data_AF-A0A1F9GNF4-F1
#
_entry.id   AF-A0A1F9GNF4-F1
#
_cell.length_a   1.000
_cell.length_b   1.000
_cell.length_c   1.000
_cell.angle_alpha   90.00
_cell.angle_beta   90.00
_cell.angle_gamma   90.00
#
_symmetry.space_group_name_H-M   'P 1'
#
loop_
_entity.id
_entity.type
_entity.pdbx_description
1 polymer ?
#
loop_
_entity_poly.entity_id
_entity_poly.type
_entity_poly.pdbx_seq_one_letter_code
_entity_poly.pdbx_strand_id
1 'polypeptide(L)'
;MNMNDIRRVRYNSIRLNRNRGKSESAQSQSDVRRLQFKRSPQEEYTFEEGQILLNGVDVLNLLDGDRVEVGFWAGLAGAVDEYRKNVWLKYGTDWREFNGKTQALLDKLLNKLTHAYEEMTGGIRVQMHGERLWLNDIDPKVVLNLFLSNPTTERRRYLESFKTKLALILEGKVGYSHSHAVLEESRRVFYQIHQALENTPSADSTPLLAAVNNLDR
;
A
#
# COMPACT_ATOMS: atom_id res chain seq x y z
N MET A 1 -9.24 26.01 -11.26
CA MET A 1 -10.18 25.31 -10.36
C MET A 1 -9.52 25.25 -8.99
N ASN A 2 -10.12 25.85 -7.97
CA ASN A 2 -9.44 26.12 -6.69
C ASN A 2 -9.52 24.88 -5.77
N MET A 3 -8.47 24.60 -4.99
CA MET A 3 -8.36 23.38 -4.17
C MET A 3 -9.42 23.29 -3.06
N ASN A 4 -10.02 24.43 -2.70
CA ASN A 4 -11.16 24.55 -1.79
C ASN A 4 -12.50 24.15 -2.43
N ASP A 5 -12.63 24.25 -3.75
CA ASP A 5 -13.85 23.87 -4.47
C ASP A 5 -13.99 22.34 -4.53
N ILE A 6 -12.86 21.62 -4.66
CA ILE A 6 -12.82 20.15 -4.66
C ILE A 6 -13.26 19.59 -3.29
N ARG A 7 -12.89 20.26 -2.19
CA ARG A 7 -13.31 19.88 -0.83
C ARG A 7 -14.81 20.16 -0.60
N ARG A 8 -15.34 21.27 -1.10
CA ARG A 8 -16.77 21.63 -0.95
C ARG A 8 -17.72 20.69 -1.70
N VAL A 9 -17.34 20.23 -2.89
CA VAL A 9 -18.20 19.36 -3.72
C VAL A 9 -18.46 18.00 -3.04
N ARG A 10 -17.47 17.44 -2.32
CA ARG A 10 -17.60 16.12 -1.67
C ARG A 10 -18.45 16.11 -0.39
N TYR A 11 -18.51 17.20 0.38
CA TYR A 11 -19.36 17.24 1.58
C TYR A 11 -20.86 17.32 1.26
N ASN A 12 -21.23 17.86 0.09
CA ASN A 12 -22.64 17.95 -0.32
C ASN A 12 -23.18 16.66 -0.94
N SER A 13 -22.32 15.76 -1.45
CA SER A 13 -22.75 14.46 -1.98
C SER A 13 -23.00 13.40 -0.91
N ILE A 14 -22.66 13.67 0.36
CA ILE A 14 -22.96 12.79 1.51
C ILE A 14 -24.25 13.26 2.22
N ARG A 15 -25.24 13.69 1.44
CA ARG A 15 -26.62 13.82 1.91
C ARG A 15 -27.46 12.74 1.23
N LEU A 16 -28.15 11.98 2.08
CA LEU A 16 -29.25 11.05 1.78
C LEU A 16 -28.83 9.62 1.37
N ASN A 17 -28.58 8.78 2.39
CA ASN A 17 -29.31 7.53 2.48
C ASN A 17 -29.44 7.08 3.94
N ARG A 18 -30.31 7.79 4.66
CA ARG A 18 -30.77 7.44 5.99
C ARG A 18 -31.94 6.49 5.83
N ASN A 19 -31.67 5.19 5.64
CA ASN A 19 -32.64 4.11 5.83
C ASN A 19 -31.96 2.75 5.67
N ARG A 20 -31.68 2.08 6.81
CA ARG A 20 -31.99 0.65 7.03
C ARG A 20 -31.46 0.16 8.38
N GLY A 21 -32.38 -0.44 9.16
CA GLY A 21 -32.11 -1.52 10.11
C GLY A 21 -31.65 -1.11 11.50
N LYS A 22 -32.59 -0.77 12.38
CA LYS A 22 -32.38 -0.82 13.84
C LYS A 22 -32.25 -2.29 14.29
N SER A 23 -31.13 -2.64 14.91
CA SER A 23 -31.03 -3.78 15.81
C SER A 23 -30.69 -3.23 17.20
N GLU A 24 -31.71 -2.82 17.96
CA GLU A 24 -31.53 -2.27 19.30
C GLU A 24 -30.97 -3.33 20.26
N SER A 25 -29.66 -3.28 20.49
CA SER A 25 -29.06 -3.80 21.72
C SER A 25 -28.90 -2.64 22.70
N ALA A 26 -29.49 -2.78 23.88
CA ALA A 26 -29.61 -1.71 24.87
C ALA A 26 -28.26 -1.42 25.56
N GLN A 27 -27.36 -0.72 24.87
CA GLN A 27 -26.31 0.05 25.54
C GLN A 27 -26.96 1.26 26.22
N SER A 28 -26.70 1.44 27.52
CA SER A 28 -27.17 2.60 28.29
C SER A 28 -26.85 3.89 27.53
N GLN A 29 -27.83 4.78 27.36
CA GLN A 29 -27.62 6.10 26.74
C GLN A 29 -26.49 6.92 27.40
N SER A 30 -26.13 6.60 28.65
CA SER A 30 -24.98 7.22 29.34
C SER A 30 -23.64 6.84 28.71
N ASP A 31 -23.51 5.62 28.20
CA ASP A 31 -22.26 5.07 27.70
C ASP A 31 -22.00 5.50 26.25
N VAL A 32 -23.07 5.61 25.45
CA VAL A 32 -23.02 6.20 24.11
C VAL A 32 -22.51 7.63 24.16
N ARG A 33 -22.96 8.45 25.13
CA ARG A 33 -22.50 9.84 25.30
C ARG A 33 -21.05 9.95 25.79
N ARG A 34 -20.55 8.98 26.55
CA ARG A 34 -19.18 8.97 27.07
C ARG A 34 -18.15 8.71 25.98
N LEU A 35 -18.53 7.97 24.95
CA LEU A 35 -17.68 7.67 23.81
C LEU A 35 -17.93 8.62 22.63
N GLN A 36 -18.49 9.82 22.83
CA GLN A 36 -18.56 10.81 21.76
C GLN A 36 -17.31 11.69 21.75
N PHE A 37 -16.75 11.90 20.57
CA PHE A 37 -15.60 12.77 20.36
C PHE A 37 -15.85 13.70 19.19
N LYS A 38 -15.92 15.01 19.49
CA LYS A 38 -16.00 16.06 18.47
C LYS A 38 -14.61 16.63 18.25
N ARG A 39 -14.04 16.34 17.09
CA ARG A 39 -12.74 16.88 16.68
C ARG A 39 -12.89 18.30 16.13
N SER A 40 -13.96 18.55 15.39
CA SER A 40 -14.31 19.85 14.82
C SER A 40 -15.84 20.01 14.77
N PRO A 41 -16.36 21.20 14.44
CA PRO A 41 -17.81 21.42 14.31
C PRO A 41 -18.51 20.53 13.27
N GLN A 42 -17.74 19.90 12.38
CA GLN A 42 -18.23 19.09 11.26
C GLN A 42 -17.77 17.62 11.37
N GLU A 43 -17.06 17.26 12.45
CA GLU A 43 -16.48 15.94 12.65
C GLU A 43 -16.83 15.42 14.04
N GLU A 44 -17.80 14.51 14.09
CA GLU A 44 -18.23 13.80 15.28
C GLU A 44 -17.94 12.31 15.12
N TYR A 45 -17.19 11.76 16.08
CA TYR A 45 -16.90 10.35 16.20
C TYR A 45 -17.75 9.75 17.32
N THR A 46 -18.39 8.62 17.04
CA THR A 46 -19.13 7.84 18.04
C THR A 46 -18.71 6.38 18.00
N PHE A 47 -18.84 5.69 19.13
CA PHE A 47 -18.65 4.25 19.22
C PHE A 47 -20.00 3.61 19.58
N GLU A 48 -20.59 2.91 18.63
CA GLU A 48 -21.92 2.32 18.72
C GLU A 48 -21.85 0.89 18.20
N GLU A 49 -22.44 -0.06 18.93
CA GLU A 49 -22.54 -1.48 18.51
C GLU A 49 -21.20 -2.11 18.09
N GLY A 50 -20.09 -1.69 18.74
CA GLY A 50 -18.75 -2.22 18.45
C GLY A 50 -18.08 -1.62 17.21
N GLN A 51 -18.65 -0.55 16.64
CA GLN A 51 -18.18 0.15 15.43
C GLN A 51 -17.79 1.59 15.75
N ILE A 52 -16.82 2.12 14.99
CA ILE A 52 -16.44 3.53 15.06
C ILE A 52 -17.11 4.25 13.89
N LEU A 53 -17.99 5.20 14.21
CA LEU A 53 -18.74 5.98 13.25
C LEU A 53 -18.15 7.39 13.15
N LEU A 54 -17.99 7.91 11.92
CA LEU A 54 -17.71 9.31 11.63
C LEU A 54 -18.97 9.95 11.04
N ASN A 55 -19.56 10.91 11.74
CA ASN A 55 -20.82 11.56 11.38
C ASN A 55 -21.95 10.55 11.06
N GLY A 56 -21.98 9.42 11.79
CA GLY A 56 -22.95 8.34 11.61
C GLY A 56 -22.64 7.35 10.47
N VAL A 57 -21.46 7.43 9.85
CA VAL A 57 -20.99 6.48 8.83
C VAL A 57 -19.87 5.63 9.41
N ASP A 58 -19.96 4.31 9.28
CA ASP A 58 -18.89 3.40 9.70
C ASP A 58 -17.59 3.73 8.97
N VAL A 59 -16.55 4.01 9.76
CA VAL A 59 -15.22 4.34 9.26
C VAL A 59 -14.64 3.21 8.43
N LEU A 60 -14.96 1.94 8.72
CA LEU A 60 -14.49 0.80 7.91
C LEU A 60 -15.03 0.86 6.48
N ASN A 61 -16.29 1.27 6.29
CA ASN A 61 -16.89 1.43 4.96
C ASN A 61 -16.21 2.54 4.15
N LEU A 62 -15.68 3.58 4.82
CA LEU A 62 -14.92 4.65 4.16
C LEU A 62 -13.56 4.16 3.64
N LEU A 63 -13.09 3.00 4.09
CA LEU A 63 -11.81 2.40 3.69
C LEU A 63 -11.92 1.39 2.54
N ASP A 64 -13.14 0.98 2.19
CA ASP A 64 -13.42 -0.08 1.21
C ASP A 64 -13.51 0.44 -0.25
N GLY A 65 -12.68 1.43 -0.59
CA GLY A 65 -12.54 1.95 -1.95
C GLY A 65 -11.22 1.54 -2.62
N ASP A 66 -11.25 1.36 -3.94
CA ASP A 66 -10.07 1.03 -4.77
C ASP A 66 -9.10 2.21 -4.97
N ARG A 67 -9.49 3.43 -4.55
CA ARG A 67 -8.67 4.63 -4.75
C ARG A 67 -7.75 4.85 -3.54
N VAL A 68 -6.47 5.04 -3.82
CA VAL A 68 -5.46 5.43 -2.84
C VAL A 68 -5.69 6.89 -2.43
N GLU A 69 -6.22 7.12 -1.23
CA GLU A 69 -6.48 8.46 -0.67
C GLU A 69 -5.59 8.73 0.56
N VAL A 70 -4.27 8.80 0.37
CA VAL A 70 -3.27 8.94 1.46
C VAL A 70 -3.59 10.07 2.44
N GLY A 71 -3.96 11.25 1.93
CA GLY A 71 -4.30 12.40 2.78
C GLY A 71 -5.54 12.17 3.64
N PHE A 72 -6.52 11.42 3.13
CA PHE A 72 -7.70 11.04 3.89
C PHE A 72 -7.35 9.99 4.96
N TRP A 73 -6.61 8.94 4.60
CA TRP A 73 -6.19 7.91 5.56
C TRP A 73 -5.30 8.45 6.68
N ALA A 74 -4.36 9.35 6.35
CA ALA A 74 -3.52 10.01 7.35
C ALA A 74 -4.34 10.91 8.29
N GLY A 75 -5.28 11.68 7.74
CA GLY A 75 -6.21 12.49 8.53
C GLY A 75 -7.07 11.66 9.47
N LEU A 76 -7.56 10.52 8.99
CA LEU A 76 -8.37 9.57 9.74
C LEU A 76 -7.56 8.85 10.83
N ALA A 77 -6.33 8.43 10.53
CA ALA A 77 -5.43 7.82 11.52
C ALA A 77 -5.14 8.80 12.67
N GLY A 78 -4.85 10.07 12.36
CA GLY A 78 -4.67 11.10 13.37
C GLY A 78 -5.93 11.32 14.21
N ALA A 79 -7.11 11.40 13.58
CA ALA A 79 -8.37 11.59 14.28
C ALA A 79 -8.74 10.42 15.21
N VAL A 80 -8.51 9.18 14.75
CA VAL A 80 -8.79 7.96 15.52
C VAL A 80 -7.82 7.84 16.71
N ASP A 81 -6.55 8.21 16.54
CA ASP A 81 -5.57 8.24 17.63
C ASP A 81 -5.91 9.34 18.67
N GLU A 82 -6.30 10.53 18.21
CA GLU A 82 -6.82 11.60 19.08
C GLU A 82 -8.05 11.15 19.87
N TYR A 83 -9.00 10.47 19.20
CA TYR A 83 -10.20 9.93 19.83
C TYR A 83 -9.84 8.90 20.91
N ARG A 84 -8.94 7.95 20.59
CA ARG A 84 -8.44 6.97 21.56
C ARG A 84 -7.83 7.62 22.78
N LYS A 85 -6.94 8.59 22.57
CA LYS A 85 -6.27 9.35 23.63
C LYS A 85 -7.29 10.12 24.47
N ASN A 86 -8.31 10.72 23.87
CA ASN A 86 -9.35 11.46 24.58
C ASN A 86 -10.14 10.55 25.53
N VAL A 87 -10.58 9.39 25.04
CA VAL A 87 -11.31 8.40 25.84
C VAL A 87 -10.42 7.84 26.94
N TRP A 88 -9.17 7.52 26.63
CA TRP A 88 -8.20 7.05 27.62
C TRP A 88 -7.94 8.06 28.74
N LEU A 89 -7.76 9.34 28.40
CA LEU A 89 -7.52 10.40 29.40
C LEU A 89 -8.75 10.62 30.30
N LYS A 90 -9.97 10.46 29.78
CA LYS A 90 -11.20 10.69 30.53
C LYS A 90 -11.67 9.47 31.34
N TYR A 91 -11.42 8.27 30.84
CA TYR A 91 -12.04 7.04 31.35
C TYR A 91 -11.06 5.88 31.55
N GLY A 92 -9.76 6.09 31.30
CA GLY A 92 -8.72 5.10 31.53
C GLY A 92 -8.89 3.81 30.72
N THR A 93 -8.59 2.68 31.34
CA THR A 93 -8.58 1.33 30.74
C THR A 93 -9.95 0.65 30.69
N ASP A 94 -10.99 1.27 31.26
CA ASP A 94 -12.28 0.63 31.54
C ASP A 94 -13.03 0.21 30.27
N TRP A 95 -12.66 0.79 29.13
CA TRP A 95 -13.26 0.54 27.82
C TRP A 95 -12.38 -0.36 26.93
N ARG A 96 -12.15 -1.60 27.37
CA ARG A 96 -11.30 -2.57 26.65
C ARG A 96 -11.74 -2.83 25.21
N GLU A 97 -13.04 -2.97 24.98
CA GLU A 97 -13.58 -3.22 23.64
C GLU A 97 -13.32 -2.05 22.68
N PHE A 98 -13.64 -0.83 23.12
CA PHE A 98 -13.32 0.39 22.38
C PHE A 98 -11.83 0.48 22.06
N ASN A 99 -10.97 0.29 23.07
CA ASN A 99 -9.52 0.35 22.88
C ASN A 99 -9.02 -0.69 21.86
N GLY A 100 -9.54 -1.92 21.93
CA GLY A 100 -9.22 -2.98 20.97
C GLY A 100 -9.67 -2.66 19.54
N LYS A 101 -10.92 -2.19 19.37
CA LYS A 101 -11.45 -1.80 18.05
C LYS A 101 -10.72 -0.60 17.46
N THR A 102 -10.40 0.38 18.29
CA THR A 102 -9.67 1.58 17.87
C THR A 102 -8.22 1.25 17.50
N GLN A 103 -7.55 0.38 18.25
CA GLN A 103 -6.22 -0.11 17.89
C GLN A 103 -6.26 -0.90 16.56
N ALA A 104 -7.20 -1.83 16.41
CA ALA A 104 -7.32 -2.59 15.16
C ALA A 104 -7.60 -1.69 13.95
N LEU A 105 -8.41 -0.63 14.12
CA LEU A 105 -8.66 0.36 13.08
C LEU A 105 -7.39 1.17 12.74
N LEU A 106 -6.63 1.60 13.75
CA LEU A 106 -5.36 2.29 13.58
C LEU A 106 -4.35 1.41 12.82
N ASP A 107 -4.24 0.14 13.18
CA ASP A 107 -3.36 -0.81 12.49
C ASP A 107 -3.76 -0.96 11.02
N LYS A 108 -5.08 -1.06 10.72
CA LYS A 108 -5.59 -1.10 9.34
C LYS A 108 -5.22 0.17 8.55
N LEU A 109 -5.35 1.35 9.17
CA LEU A 109 -5.02 2.64 8.55
C LEU A 109 -3.51 2.79 8.31
N LEU A 110 -2.69 2.48 9.30
CA LEU A 110 -1.23 2.51 9.20
C LEU A 110 -0.74 1.53 8.13
N ASN A 111 -1.31 0.33 8.05
CA ASN A 111 -0.97 -0.62 7.00
C ASN A 111 -1.28 -0.07 5.59
N LYS A 112 -2.43 0.58 5.40
CA LYS A 112 -2.77 1.23 4.12
C LYS A 112 -1.81 2.38 3.79
N LEU A 113 -1.40 3.17 4.78
CA LEU A 113 -0.42 4.25 4.61
C LEU A 113 0.98 3.74 4.28
N THR A 114 1.43 2.69 4.97
CA THR A 114 2.71 2.02 4.69
C THR A 114 2.71 1.46 3.28
N HIS A 115 1.65 0.76 2.87
CA HIS A 115 1.53 0.25 1.49
C HIS A 115 1.59 1.38 0.45
N ALA A 116 0.87 2.49 0.68
CA ALA A 116 0.92 3.63 -0.23
C ALA A 116 2.28 4.33 -0.24
N TYR A 117 2.96 4.41 0.91
CA TYR A 117 4.30 4.95 1.02
C TYR A 117 5.33 4.07 0.30
N GLU A 118 5.27 2.74 0.49
CA GLU A 118 6.08 1.78 -0.23
C GLU A 118 5.85 1.94 -1.75
N GLU A 119 4.59 2.02 -2.18
CA GLU A 119 4.24 2.24 -3.59
C GLU A 119 4.78 3.57 -4.15
N MET A 120 4.82 4.65 -3.35
CA MET A 120 5.31 5.96 -3.77
C MET A 120 6.84 6.15 -3.68
N THR A 121 7.50 5.50 -2.72
CA THR A 121 8.95 5.69 -2.45
C THR A 121 9.86 4.69 -3.17
N GLY A 122 9.29 3.88 -4.07
CA GLY A 122 10.05 2.91 -4.85
C GLY A 122 10.09 1.51 -4.24
N GLY A 123 9.25 1.25 -3.23
CA GLY A 123 8.84 -0.10 -2.86
C GLY A 123 8.33 -0.84 -4.10
N ILE A 124 8.69 -2.11 -4.17
CA ILE A 124 8.47 -2.88 -5.39
C ILE A 124 6.98 -3.18 -5.48
N ARG A 125 6.29 -2.48 -6.38
CA ARG A 125 4.88 -2.75 -6.69
C ARG A 125 4.84 -4.04 -7.48
N VAL A 126 4.25 -5.08 -6.92
CA VAL A 126 4.10 -6.38 -7.58
C VAL A 126 2.65 -6.59 -7.97
N GLN A 127 2.40 -6.86 -9.25
CA GLN A 127 1.07 -7.16 -9.76
C GLN A 127 1.11 -8.37 -10.69
N MET A 128 0.03 -9.13 -10.71
CA MET A 128 -0.23 -10.15 -11.72
C MET A 128 -1.35 -9.65 -12.63
N HIS A 129 -1.09 -9.58 -13.93
CA HIS A 129 -2.12 -9.34 -14.94
C HIS A 129 -2.14 -10.56 -15.86
N GLY A 130 -3.16 -11.42 -15.67
CA GLY A 130 -3.17 -12.76 -16.27
C GLY A 130 -2.00 -13.60 -15.76
N GLU A 131 -1.21 -14.18 -16.68
CA GLU A 131 -0.01 -14.99 -16.37
C GLU A 131 1.30 -14.16 -16.36
N ARG A 132 1.20 -12.83 -16.34
CA ARG A 132 2.36 -11.94 -16.41
C ARG A 132 2.61 -11.24 -15.08
N LEU A 133 3.87 -11.27 -14.65
CA LEU A 133 4.39 -10.50 -13.51
C LEU A 133 4.73 -9.08 -13.95
N TRP A 134 4.25 -8.11 -13.20
CA TRP A 134 4.56 -6.70 -13.38
C TRP A 134 5.23 -6.16 -12.12
N LEU A 135 6.39 -5.53 -12.31
CA LEU A 135 7.14 -4.86 -11.26
C LEU A 135 7.20 -3.36 -11.58
N ASN A 136 6.64 -2.53 -10.69
CA ASN A 136 6.52 -1.08 -10.90
C ASN A 136 5.94 -0.74 -12.29
N ASP A 137 4.85 -1.42 -12.65
CA ASP A 137 4.14 -1.28 -13.93
C ASP A 137 4.97 -1.65 -15.18
N ILE A 138 6.00 -2.48 -15.01
CA ILE A 138 6.84 -2.99 -16.11
C ILE A 138 6.94 -4.52 -16.05
N ASP A 139 6.71 -5.19 -17.18
CA ASP A 139 6.95 -6.63 -17.35
C ASP A 139 8.47 -6.90 -17.48
N PRO A 140 9.11 -7.59 -16.51
CA PRO A 140 10.54 -7.85 -16.57
C PRO A 140 10.95 -8.71 -17.78
N LYS A 141 10.05 -9.53 -18.34
CA LYS A 141 10.33 -10.34 -19.54
C LYS A 141 10.47 -9.49 -20.79
N VAL A 142 9.77 -8.35 -20.86
CA VAL A 142 9.94 -7.39 -21.96
C VAL A 142 11.35 -6.80 -21.92
N VAL A 143 11.82 -6.43 -20.72
CA VAL A 143 13.18 -5.92 -20.52
C VAL A 143 14.22 -6.98 -20.85
N LEU A 144 13.99 -8.23 -20.43
CA LEU A 144 14.85 -9.36 -20.78
C LEU A 144 14.95 -9.56 -22.30
N ASN A 145 13.82 -9.57 -23.01
CA ASN A 145 13.80 -9.74 -24.46
C ASN A 145 14.55 -8.60 -25.18
N LEU A 146 14.41 -7.36 -24.70
CA LEU A 146 15.14 -6.21 -25.22
C LEU A 146 16.66 -6.35 -25.02
N PHE A 147 17.08 -6.87 -23.85
CA PHE A 147 18.48 -7.15 -23.56
C PHE A 147 19.04 -8.26 -24.45
N LEU A 148 18.32 -9.38 -24.59
CA LEU A 148 18.75 -10.50 -25.44
C LEU A 148 18.83 -10.13 -26.93
N SER A 149 17.95 -9.24 -27.39
CA SER A 149 17.93 -8.80 -28.80
C SER A 149 19.07 -7.82 -29.12
N ASN A 150 19.46 -6.97 -28.16
CA ASN A 150 20.58 -6.04 -28.32
C ASN A 150 21.14 -5.67 -26.92
N PRO A 151 22.22 -6.36 -26.49
CA PRO A 151 22.76 -6.26 -25.14
C PRO A 151 23.68 -5.03 -24.99
N THR A 152 23.11 -3.93 -24.52
CA THR A 152 23.85 -2.71 -24.16
C THR A 152 24.14 -2.63 -22.67
N THR A 153 25.13 -1.82 -22.28
CA THR A 153 25.48 -1.58 -20.88
C THR A 153 24.32 -0.98 -20.07
N GLU A 154 23.53 -0.08 -20.66
CA GLU A 154 22.33 0.48 -20.02
C GLU A 154 21.26 -0.58 -19.77
N ARG A 155 21.00 -1.44 -20.76
CA ARG A 155 20.02 -2.51 -20.65
C ARG A 155 20.45 -3.57 -19.64
N ARG A 156 21.75 -3.87 -19.56
CA ARG A 156 22.32 -4.70 -18.49
C ARG A 156 22.04 -4.11 -17.11
N ARG A 157 22.39 -2.84 -16.88
CA ARG A 157 22.13 -2.15 -15.58
C ARG A 157 20.64 -2.14 -15.23
N TYR A 158 19.80 -1.93 -16.23
CA TYR A 158 18.36 -1.96 -16.02
C TYR A 158 17.88 -3.36 -15.62
N LEU A 159 18.35 -4.41 -16.30
CA LEU A 159 18.05 -5.79 -15.99
C LEU A 159 18.60 -6.23 -14.61
N GLU A 160 19.77 -5.73 -14.21
CA GLU A 160 20.34 -5.89 -12.86
C GLU A 160 19.44 -5.24 -11.79
N SER A 161 18.84 -4.09 -12.07
CA SER A 161 17.86 -3.46 -11.16
C SER A 161 16.64 -4.36 -10.94
N PHE A 162 16.11 -4.97 -12.01
CA PHE A 162 15.01 -5.95 -11.89
C PHE A 162 15.43 -7.21 -11.14
N LYS A 163 16.65 -7.73 -11.37
CA LYS A 163 17.20 -8.86 -10.61
C LYS A 163 17.24 -8.57 -9.11
N THR A 164 17.73 -7.39 -8.72
CA THR A 164 17.76 -6.97 -7.31
C THR A 164 16.36 -6.84 -6.72
N LYS A 165 15.42 -6.26 -7.47
CA LYS A 165 14.01 -6.16 -7.05
C LYS A 165 13.38 -7.54 -6.83
N LEU A 166 13.57 -8.47 -7.75
CA LEU A 166 13.10 -9.85 -7.64
C LEU A 166 13.75 -10.57 -6.44
N ALA A 167 15.03 -10.35 -6.17
CA ALA A 167 15.69 -10.90 -4.98
C ALA A 167 15.04 -10.41 -3.68
N LEU A 168 14.72 -9.10 -3.59
CA LEU A 168 14.06 -8.53 -2.42
C LEU A 168 12.66 -9.11 -2.18
N ILE A 169 11.90 -9.40 -3.24
CA ILE A 169 10.60 -10.10 -3.16
C ILE A 169 10.81 -11.53 -2.64
N LEU A 170 11.77 -12.27 -3.21
CA LEU A 170 12.05 -13.66 -2.84
C LEU A 170 12.61 -13.80 -1.41
N GLU A 171 13.35 -12.81 -0.91
CA GLU A 171 13.84 -12.74 0.46
C GLU A 171 12.75 -12.32 1.48
N GLY A 172 11.54 -11.96 1.01
CA GLY A 172 10.45 -11.50 1.86
C GLY A 172 10.71 -10.15 2.53
N LYS A 173 11.65 -9.35 1.99
CA LYS A 173 12.02 -8.03 2.52
C LYS A 173 11.10 -6.90 2.04
N VAL A 174 10.12 -7.20 1.19
CA VAL A 174 9.14 -6.25 0.66
C VAL A 174 7.75 -6.85 0.85
N GLY A 175 6.92 -6.23 1.68
CA GLY A 175 5.50 -6.56 1.88
C GLY A 175 5.17 -7.97 2.43
N TYR A 176 4.18 -8.08 3.31
CA TYR A 176 3.71 -9.39 3.78
C TYR A 176 2.82 -10.09 2.73
N SER A 177 3.04 -11.41 2.59
CA SER A 177 2.19 -12.41 1.89
C SER A 177 1.92 -12.18 0.39
N HIS A 178 2.94 -12.30 -0.43
CA HIS A 178 2.75 -12.56 -1.86
C HIS A 178 2.11 -13.94 -2.08
N SER A 179 1.17 -14.03 -3.02
CA SER A 179 0.55 -15.32 -3.38
C SER A 179 1.61 -16.29 -3.92
N HIS A 180 1.38 -17.59 -3.77
CA HIS A 180 2.29 -18.63 -4.28
C HIS A 180 2.62 -18.41 -5.76
N ALA A 181 1.62 -18.03 -6.56
CA ALA A 181 1.78 -17.72 -7.98
C ALA A 181 2.78 -16.57 -8.24
N VAL A 182 2.75 -15.51 -7.42
CA VAL A 182 3.70 -14.39 -7.54
C VAL A 182 5.12 -14.83 -7.21
N LEU A 183 5.29 -15.62 -6.15
CA LEU A 183 6.61 -16.11 -5.74
C LEU A 183 7.21 -17.08 -6.76
N GLU A 184 6.41 -17.99 -7.32
CA GLU A 184 6.86 -18.89 -8.38
C GLU A 184 7.25 -18.13 -9.64
N GLU A 185 6.42 -17.19 -10.08
CA GLU A 185 6.71 -16.42 -11.28
C GLU A 185 7.93 -15.50 -11.08
N SER A 186 8.05 -14.86 -9.90
CA SER A 186 9.21 -14.06 -9.54
C SER A 186 10.49 -14.89 -9.55
N ARG A 187 10.44 -16.13 -9.02
CA ARG A 187 11.56 -17.06 -9.06
C ARG A 187 11.94 -17.45 -10.49
N ARG A 188 10.95 -17.78 -11.32
CA ARG A 188 11.17 -18.13 -12.74
C ARG A 188 11.87 -17.00 -13.48
N VAL A 189 11.32 -15.79 -13.39
CA VAL A 189 11.86 -14.59 -14.05
C VAL A 189 13.25 -14.24 -13.50
N PHE A 190 13.47 -14.36 -12.18
CA PHE A 190 14.78 -14.13 -11.57
C PHE A 190 15.86 -15.02 -12.17
N TYR A 191 15.61 -16.33 -12.31
CA TYR A 191 16.58 -17.26 -12.90
C TYR A 191 16.83 -16.97 -14.38
N GLN A 192 15.79 -16.64 -15.15
CA GLN A 192 15.94 -16.26 -16.56
C GLN A 192 16.84 -15.03 -16.71
N ILE A 193 16.62 -14.01 -15.89
CA ILE A 193 17.46 -12.81 -15.86
C ILE A 193 18.88 -13.13 -15.42
N HIS A 194 19.05 -13.94 -14.38
CA HIS A 194 20.35 -14.33 -13.85
C HIS A 194 21.18 -15.03 -14.93
N GLN A 195 20.61 -16.03 -15.61
CA GLN A 195 21.25 -16.75 -16.69
C GLN A 195 21.57 -15.86 -17.88
N ALA A 196 20.68 -14.94 -18.26
CA ALA A 196 20.92 -14.03 -19.36
C ALA A 196 22.09 -13.08 -19.08
N LEU A 197 22.21 -12.57 -17.84
CA LEU A 197 23.30 -11.70 -17.41
C LEU A 197 24.66 -12.42 -17.37
N GLU A 198 24.68 -13.70 -16.95
CA GLU A 198 25.91 -14.50 -16.92
C GLU A 198 26.40 -14.89 -18.32
N ASN A 199 25.48 -15.26 -19.21
CA ASN A 199 25.83 -15.85 -20.51
C ASN A 199 25.94 -14.84 -21.65
N THR A 200 25.44 -13.62 -21.48
CA THR A 200 25.45 -12.60 -22.54
C THR A 200 26.49 -11.53 -22.21
N PRO A 201 27.68 -11.52 -22.83
CA PRO A 201 28.63 -10.42 -22.69
C PRO A 201 28.01 -9.11 -23.20
N SER A 202 28.37 -7.98 -22.59
CA SER A 202 27.90 -6.67 -23.08
C SER A 202 28.59 -6.36 -24.39
N ALA A 203 27.93 -5.64 -25.28
CA ALA A 203 28.53 -5.19 -26.53
C ALA A 203 29.86 -4.42 -26.35
N ASP A 204 30.08 -3.81 -25.17
CA ASP A 204 31.30 -3.06 -24.84
C ASP A 204 32.40 -3.91 -24.18
N SER A 205 32.15 -5.19 -23.87
CA SER A 205 33.20 -6.10 -23.39
C SER A 205 34.00 -6.61 -24.58
N THR A 206 35.03 -5.85 -24.98
CA THR A 206 36.09 -6.36 -25.86
C THR A 206 36.57 -7.69 -25.27
N PRO A 207 36.49 -8.82 -25.98
CA PRO A 207 37.01 -10.08 -25.47
C PRO A 207 38.50 -9.89 -25.16
N LEU A 208 38.96 -10.31 -23.99
CA LEU A 208 40.36 -10.21 -23.56
C LEU A 208 41.34 -10.76 -24.61
N LEU A 209 40.91 -11.77 -25.38
CA LEU A 209 41.66 -12.35 -26.50
C LEU A 209 41.87 -11.41 -27.71
N ALA A 210 41.03 -10.40 -27.90
CA ALA A 210 41.23 -9.39 -28.94
C ALA A 210 42.19 -8.27 -28.50
N ALA A 211 42.43 -8.11 -27.19
CA ALA A 211 43.38 -7.12 -26.67
C ALA A 211 44.85 -7.60 -26.80
N VAL A 212 45.10 -8.91 -26.74
CA VAL A 212 46.46 -9.47 -26.86
C VAL A 212 47.02 -9.31 -28.28
N ASN A 213 46.18 -9.43 -29.32
CA ASN A 213 46.61 -9.25 -30.72
C ASN A 213 46.90 -7.78 -31.12
N ASN A 214 46.62 -6.81 -30.25
CA ASN A 214 46.89 -5.39 -30.49
C ASN A 214 48.13 -4.87 -29.73
N LEU A 215 48.84 -5.73 -28.98
CA LEU A 215 50.10 -5.38 -28.30
C LEU A 215 51.35 -5.72 -29.13
N ASP A 216 51.20 -6.47 -30.22
CA ASP A 216 52.28 -6.85 -31.14
C ASP A 216 52.25 -6.07 -32.49
N ARG A 217 51.71 -4.84 -32.49
CA ARG A 217 51.82 -3.91 -33.62
C ARG A 217 52.47 -2.59 -33.24
#